data_AF-A0A645HGU1-F1
#
_entry.id   AF-A0A645HGU1-F1
#
_cell.length_a   1.000
_cell.length_b   1.000
_cell.length_c   1.000
_cell.angle_alpha   90.00
_cell.angle_beta   90.00
_cell.angle_gamma   90.00
#
_symmetry.space_group_name_H-M   'P 1'
#
loop_
_entity.id
_entity.type
_entity.pdbx_description
1 polymer ?
#
loop_
_entity_poly.entity_id
_entity_poly.type
_entity_poly.pdbx_seq_one_letter_code
_entity_poly.pdbx_strand_id
1 'polypeptide(L)'
;MFIKEAELFLELDIGDASIAGLSQSVLTIGSFIGGLFMAFVYKRLKSFINFFCWVLVLAGTSIILLTGNLPLIYLGSLIFGFGYGTFFPWLFAKGAMIAAPGTETKSLSYINAVYYLGMFLAVFFYQLISIIFQNDTAFFAISCMIVGCIILSAIFLVKGFTEKKQETGEGIKEAIKEAS
;
A
#
# COMPACT_ATOMS: atom_id res chain seq x y z
N MET A 1 -1.26 -10.37 1.64
CA MET A 1 -0.22 -10.91 0.75
C MET A 1 0.79 -11.73 1.55
N PHE A 2 1.68 -11.11 2.34
CA PHE A 2 2.78 -11.79 3.04
C PHE A 2 2.46 -13.02 3.91
N ILE A 3 1.23 -13.15 4.42
CA ILE A 3 0.84 -14.20 5.37
C ILE A 3 0.35 -15.48 4.67
N LYS A 4 -0.20 -15.35 3.47
CA LYS A 4 -0.89 -16.44 2.74
C LYS A 4 -0.34 -16.67 1.34
N GLU A 5 0.76 -16.01 0.98
CA GLU A 5 1.35 -16.08 -0.36
C GLU A 5 1.90 -17.47 -0.70
N ALA A 6 2.58 -18.15 0.24
CA ALA A 6 3.06 -19.51 0.00
C ALA A 6 1.91 -20.51 -0.21
N GLU A 7 0.83 -20.36 0.55
CA GLU A 7 -0.37 -21.19 0.44
C GLU A 7 -1.12 -20.93 -0.88
N LEU A 8 -1.12 -19.69 -1.38
CA LEU A 8 -1.64 -19.37 -2.70
C LEU A 8 -0.87 -20.08 -3.83
N PHE A 9 0.48 -20.11 -3.76
CA PHE A 9 1.26 -20.77 -4.81
C PHE A 9 1.08 -22.29 -4.83
N LEU A 10 0.86 -22.87 -3.64
CA LEU A 10 0.50 -24.28 -3.51
C LEU A 10 -0.92 -24.54 -4.05
N GLU A 11 -1.89 -23.67 -3.77
CA GLU A 11 -3.27 -23.80 -4.27
C GLU A 11 -3.38 -23.64 -5.80
N LEU A 12 -2.55 -22.76 -6.38
CA LEU A 12 -2.56 -22.52 -7.82
C LEU A 12 -1.74 -23.57 -8.62
N ASP A 13 -1.09 -24.52 -7.93
CA ASP A 13 -0.19 -25.54 -8.51
C ASP A 13 1.01 -24.93 -9.29
N ILE A 14 1.39 -23.69 -8.96
CA ILE A 14 2.42 -22.93 -9.69
C ILE A 14 3.80 -23.08 -9.04
N GLY A 15 3.88 -23.56 -7.79
CA GLY A 15 5.15 -23.67 -7.09
C GLY A 15 5.07 -24.03 -5.61
N ASP A 16 6.26 -24.26 -5.05
CA ASP A 16 6.48 -24.52 -3.63
C ASP A 16 6.97 -23.26 -2.89
N ALA A 17 7.20 -23.35 -1.58
CA ALA A 17 7.68 -22.28 -0.71
C ALA A 17 8.93 -21.54 -1.24
N SER A 18 9.78 -22.19 -2.05
CA SER A 18 10.92 -21.55 -2.71
C SER A 18 10.49 -20.45 -3.69
N ILE A 19 9.42 -20.66 -4.47
CA ILE A 19 8.90 -19.68 -5.41
C ILE A 19 8.27 -18.50 -4.66
N ALA A 20 7.57 -18.78 -3.56
CA ALA A 20 7.06 -17.75 -2.66
C ALA A 20 8.20 -16.86 -2.12
N GLY A 21 9.30 -17.48 -1.68
CA GLY A 21 10.50 -16.76 -1.24
C GLY A 21 11.16 -15.91 -2.33
N LEU A 22 11.21 -16.41 -3.57
CA LEU A 22 11.69 -15.65 -4.71
C LEU A 22 10.76 -14.47 -5.06
N SER A 23 9.45 -14.68 -5.10
CA SER A 23 8.44 -13.63 -5.28
C SER A 23 8.62 -12.52 -4.25
N GLN A 24 8.82 -12.89 -2.99
CA GLN A 24 9.05 -11.95 -1.89
C GLN A 24 10.37 -11.16 -2.03
N SER A 25 11.41 -11.81 -2.54
CA SER A 25 12.69 -11.15 -2.83
C SER A 25 12.53 -10.12 -3.95
N VAL A 26 11.79 -10.48 -5.01
CA VAL A 26 11.46 -9.58 -6.12
C VAL A 26 10.62 -8.40 -5.65
N LEU A 27 9.64 -8.63 -4.79
CA LEU A 27 8.84 -7.58 -4.14
C LEU A 27 9.73 -6.62 -3.34
N THR A 28 10.72 -7.15 -2.62
CA THR A 28 11.66 -6.33 -1.84
C THR A 28 12.51 -5.44 -2.73
N ILE A 29 13.00 -5.97 -3.86
CA ILE A 29 13.72 -5.18 -4.87
C ILE A 29 12.82 -4.08 -5.43
N GLY A 30 11.58 -4.41 -5.81
CA GLY A 30 10.60 -3.43 -6.27
C GLY A 30 10.34 -2.34 -5.24
N SER A 31 10.24 -2.73 -3.97
CA SER A 31 10.03 -1.82 -2.84
C SER A 31 11.21 -0.87 -2.62
N PHE A 32 12.42 -1.38 -2.74
CA PHE A 32 13.63 -0.56 -2.64
C PHE A 32 13.68 0.49 -3.75
N ILE A 33 13.40 0.08 -4.99
CA ILE A 33 13.33 1.00 -6.15
C ILE A 33 12.21 2.03 -5.93
N GLY A 34 11.02 1.60 -5.51
CA GLY A 34 9.89 2.49 -5.21
C GLY A 34 10.21 3.52 -4.13
N GLY A 35 11.00 3.13 -3.12
CA GLY A 35 11.45 4.03 -2.07
C GLY A 35 12.47 5.07 -2.56
N LEU A 36 13.44 4.66 -3.38
CA LEU A 36 14.42 5.57 -3.99
C LEU A 36 13.75 6.62 -4.88
N PHE A 37 12.76 6.21 -5.66
CA PHE A 37 12.03 7.09 -6.58
C PHE A 37 10.87 7.86 -5.91
N MET A 38 10.64 7.68 -4.61
CA MET A 38 9.50 8.29 -3.90
C MET A 38 9.46 9.80 -4.08
N ALA A 39 10.59 10.50 -3.92
CA ALA A 39 10.64 11.96 -4.04
C ALA A 39 10.26 12.44 -5.45
N PHE A 40 10.66 11.70 -6.49
CA PHE A 40 10.32 12.02 -7.88
C PHE A 40 8.83 11.78 -8.16
N VAL A 41 8.28 10.65 -7.69
CA VAL A 41 6.86 10.31 -7.80
C VAL A 41 6.00 11.34 -7.06
N TYR A 42 6.41 11.73 -5.86
CA TYR A 42 5.73 12.76 -5.06
C TYR A 42 5.71 14.12 -5.75
N LYS A 43 6.85 14.56 -6.32
CA LYS A 43 6.91 15.84 -7.03
C LYS A 43 5.93 15.89 -8.22
N ARG A 44 5.68 14.75 -8.86
CA ARG A 44 4.81 14.64 -10.03
C ARG A 44 3.32 14.44 -9.71
N LEU A 45 2.99 13.68 -8.65
CA LEU A 45 1.60 13.36 -8.29
C LEU A 45 1.02 14.18 -7.12
N LYS A 46 1.86 14.78 -6.26
CA LYS A 46 1.49 15.54 -5.06
C LYS A 46 0.36 14.85 -4.27
N SER A 47 -0.85 15.42 -4.26
CA SER A 47 -2.02 14.89 -3.51
C SER A 47 -2.50 13.51 -4.00
N PHE A 48 -2.24 13.13 -5.27
CA PHE A 48 -2.67 11.84 -5.81
C PHE A 48 -1.71 10.67 -5.53
N ILE A 49 -0.59 10.90 -4.85
CA ILE A 49 0.40 9.84 -4.57
C ILE A 49 -0.21 8.66 -3.80
N ASN A 50 -1.07 8.92 -2.82
CA ASN A 50 -1.73 7.87 -2.05
C ASN A 50 -2.57 6.97 -2.95
N PHE A 51 -3.40 7.60 -3.79
CA PHE A 51 -4.23 6.87 -4.74
C PHE A 51 -3.38 6.01 -5.68
N PHE A 52 -2.31 6.58 -6.23
CA PHE A 52 -1.40 5.87 -7.13
C PHE A 52 -0.71 4.67 -6.46
N CYS A 53 -0.21 4.83 -5.23
CA CYS A 53 0.36 3.72 -4.46
C CYS A 53 -0.65 2.59 -4.24
N TRP A 54 -1.87 2.92 -3.82
CA TRP A 54 -2.92 1.91 -3.60
C TRP A 54 -3.38 1.24 -4.89
N VAL A 55 -3.43 1.96 -6.01
CA VAL A 55 -3.74 1.39 -7.33
C VAL A 55 -2.64 0.43 -7.80
N LEU A 56 -1.37 0.77 -7.58
CA LEU A 56 -0.25 -0.12 -7.90
C LEU A 56 -0.27 -1.39 -7.06
N VAL A 57 -0.52 -1.26 -5.76
CA VAL A 57 -0.71 -2.39 -4.84
C VAL A 57 -1.87 -3.27 -5.30
N LEU A 58 -3.01 -2.67 -5.63
CA LEU A 58 -4.18 -3.36 -6.18
C LEU A 58 -3.84 -4.11 -7.48
N ALA A 59 -3.19 -3.44 -8.43
CA ALA A 59 -2.83 -4.00 -9.72
C ALA A 59 -1.86 -5.18 -9.55
N GLY A 60 -0.81 -5.02 -8.73
CA GLY A 60 0.17 -6.07 -8.46
C GLY A 60 -0.48 -7.30 -7.81
N THR A 61 -1.31 -7.10 -6.78
CA THR A 61 -2.04 -8.20 -6.13
C THR A 61 -3.03 -8.89 -7.08
N SER A 62 -3.72 -8.13 -7.94
CA SER A 62 -4.67 -8.69 -8.90
C SER A 62 -3.97 -9.52 -9.98
N ILE A 63 -2.81 -9.06 -10.48
CA ILE A 63 -2.00 -9.81 -11.43
C ILE A 63 -1.56 -11.15 -10.82
N ILE A 64 -1.04 -11.14 -9.59
CA ILE A 64 -0.60 -12.36 -8.90
C ILE A 64 -1.75 -13.35 -8.70
N LEU A 65 -2.95 -12.86 -8.33
CA LEU A 65 -4.10 -13.72 -8.08
C LEU A 65 -4.68 -14.36 -9.36
N LEU A 66 -4.69 -13.60 -10.46
CA LEU A 66 -5.37 -14.02 -11.70
C LEU A 66 -4.46 -14.82 -12.65
N THR A 67 -3.15 -14.88 -12.39
CA THR A 67 -2.20 -15.44 -13.35
C THR A 67 -1.52 -16.71 -12.83
N GLY A 68 -1.65 -17.79 -13.62
CA GLY A 68 -0.96 -19.07 -13.41
C GLY A 68 0.52 -19.09 -13.81
N ASN A 69 1.09 -17.93 -14.17
CA ASN A 69 2.38 -17.86 -14.87
C ASN A 69 3.45 -17.20 -14.00
N LEU A 70 4.54 -17.93 -13.71
CA LEU A 70 5.65 -17.45 -12.88
C LEU A 70 6.23 -16.08 -13.29
N PRO A 71 6.45 -15.78 -14.59
CA PRO A 71 6.96 -14.46 -14.98
C PRO A 71 5.99 -13.32 -14.67
N LEU A 72 4.67 -13.57 -14.78
CA LEU A 72 3.64 -12.57 -14.50
C LEU A 72 3.49 -12.35 -12.99
N ILE A 73 3.66 -13.40 -12.20
CA ILE A 73 3.74 -13.31 -10.74
C ILE A 73 4.91 -12.39 -10.34
N TYR A 74 6.12 -12.62 -10.86
CA TYR A 74 7.26 -11.75 -10.55
C TYR A 74 7.05 -10.30 -10.98
N LEU A 75 6.41 -10.09 -12.14
CA LEU A 75 6.03 -8.75 -12.58
C LEU A 75 5.01 -8.11 -11.64
N GLY A 76 3.98 -8.85 -11.21
CA GLY A 76 3.00 -8.40 -10.23
C GLY A 76 3.64 -8.06 -8.89
N SER A 77 4.61 -8.86 -8.44
CA SER A 77 5.36 -8.65 -7.19
C SER A 77 6.24 -7.40 -7.27
N LEU A 78 6.85 -7.12 -8.44
CA LEU A 78 7.56 -5.86 -8.68
C LEU A 78 6.62 -4.65 -8.61
N ILE A 79 5.46 -4.72 -9.26
CA ILE A 79 4.48 -3.62 -9.28
C ILE A 79 3.95 -3.37 -7.87
N PHE A 80 3.59 -4.44 -7.16
CA PHE A 80 3.17 -4.37 -5.75
C PHE A 80 4.26 -3.75 -4.89
N GLY A 81 5.48 -4.27 -5.01
CA GLY A 81 6.65 -3.79 -4.30
C GLY A 81 6.89 -2.32 -4.53
N PHE A 82 6.84 -1.85 -5.78
CA PHE A 82 7.02 -0.44 -6.10
C PHE A 82 5.97 0.45 -5.42
N GLY A 83 4.68 0.09 -5.51
CA GLY A 83 3.61 0.84 -4.85
C GLY A 83 3.76 0.87 -3.33
N TYR A 84 4.07 -0.28 -2.73
CA TYR A 84 4.29 -0.43 -1.29
C TYR A 84 5.54 0.33 -0.81
N GLY A 85 6.64 0.20 -1.53
CA GLY A 85 7.92 0.84 -1.23
C GLY A 85 7.93 2.35 -1.42
N THR A 86 7.10 2.91 -2.30
CA THR A 86 6.89 4.37 -2.38
C THR A 86 6.02 4.87 -1.22
N PHE A 87 5.07 4.07 -0.74
CA PHE A 87 4.12 4.48 0.29
C PHE A 87 4.77 4.75 1.64
N PHE A 88 5.66 3.87 2.12
CA PHE A 88 6.27 4.02 3.46
C PHE A 88 7.13 5.27 3.60
N PRO A 89 8.10 5.55 2.71
CA PRO A 89 8.91 6.76 2.81
C PRO A 89 8.05 8.02 2.70
N TRP A 90 7.01 8.01 1.87
CA TRP A 90 6.08 9.12 1.79
C TRP A 90 5.30 9.31 3.10
N LEU A 91 4.81 8.22 3.71
CA LEU A 91 4.07 8.26 4.97
C LEU A 91 4.93 8.82 6.10
N PHE A 92 6.18 8.40 6.21
CA PHE A 92 7.11 8.93 7.20
C PHE A 92 7.49 10.38 6.90
N ALA A 93 7.72 10.76 5.64
CA ALA A 93 7.99 12.14 5.26
C ALA A 93 6.82 13.06 5.63
N LYS A 94 5.56 12.67 5.32
CA LYS A 94 4.36 13.44 5.69
C LYS A 94 4.16 13.47 7.20
N GLY A 95 4.39 12.35 7.89
CA GLY A 95 4.33 12.27 9.35
C GLY A 95 5.33 13.20 10.04
N ALA A 96 6.54 13.30 9.51
CA ALA A 96 7.56 14.23 10.01
C ALA A 96 7.20 15.70 9.74
N MET A 97 6.64 16.02 8.56
CA MET A 97 6.23 17.40 8.22
C MET A 97 5.05 17.91 9.06
N ILE A 98 4.16 17.03 9.51
CA ILE A 98 3.00 17.40 10.34
C ILE A 98 3.38 17.49 11.84
N ALA A 99 4.44 16.80 12.25
CA ALA A 99 4.87 16.78 13.64
C ALA A 99 5.37 18.16 14.10
N ALA A 100 5.14 18.49 15.37
CA ALA A 100 5.70 19.70 15.96
C ALA A 100 7.24 19.61 16.01
N PRO A 101 7.97 20.71 15.79
CA PRO A 101 9.44 20.71 15.79
C PRO A 101 10.01 20.06 17.07
N GLY A 102 10.92 19.10 16.93
CA GLY A 102 11.53 18.38 18.05
C GLY A 102 10.72 17.20 18.59
N THR A 103 9.55 16.90 17.99
CA THR A 103 8.74 15.72 18.31
C THR A 103 8.59 14.75 17.13
N GLU A 104 9.37 14.95 16.06
CA GLU A 104 9.28 14.12 14.84
C GLU A 104 9.49 12.65 15.18
N THR A 105 10.55 12.31 15.91
CA THR A 105 10.85 10.93 16.31
C THR A 105 9.71 10.28 17.09
N LYS A 106 9.03 11.02 17.98
CA LYS A 106 7.89 10.50 18.74
C LYS A 106 6.69 10.21 17.84
N SER A 107 6.41 11.10 16.90
CA SER A 107 5.32 10.95 15.93
C SER A 107 5.56 9.75 15.01
N LEU A 108 6.79 9.58 14.52
CA LEU A 108 7.16 8.43 13.69
C LEU A 108 7.10 7.11 14.48
N SER A 109 7.52 7.09 15.74
CA SER A 109 7.37 5.92 16.62
C SER A 109 5.90 5.56 16.84
N TYR A 110 5.01 6.55 16.99
CA TYR A 110 3.59 6.30 17.12
C TYR A 110 2.98 5.71 15.83
N ILE A 111 3.33 6.24 14.67
CA ILE A 111 2.92 5.69 13.36
C ILE A 111 3.36 4.21 13.26
N ASN A 112 4.60 3.91 13.62
CA ASN A 112 5.10 2.53 13.63
C ASN A 112 4.35 1.63 14.62
N ALA A 113 4.07 2.11 15.84
CA ALA A 113 3.36 1.34 16.84
C ALA A 113 1.96 0.96 16.36
N VAL A 114 1.21 1.92 15.80
CA VAL A 114 -0.12 1.68 15.23
C VAL A 114 -0.03 0.75 14.01
N TYR A 115 1.00 0.91 13.17
CA TYR A 115 1.21 0.05 12.00
C TYR A 115 1.42 -1.43 12.40
N TYR A 116 2.35 -1.71 13.32
CA TYR A 116 2.60 -3.08 13.76
C TYR A 116 1.42 -3.67 14.52
N LEU A 117 0.72 -2.86 15.31
CA LEU A 117 -0.51 -3.28 15.98
C LEU A 117 -1.61 -3.64 14.96
N GLY A 118 -1.75 -2.85 13.90
CA GLY A 118 -2.65 -3.16 12.78
C GLY A 118 -2.27 -4.45 12.06
N MET A 119 -0.98 -4.67 11.79
CA MET A 119 -0.48 -5.90 11.18
C MET A 119 -0.75 -7.13 12.05
N PHE A 120 -0.60 -7.00 13.37
CA PHE A 120 -0.94 -8.06 14.31
C PHE A 120 -2.45 -8.35 14.32
N LEU A 121 -3.29 -7.31 14.44
CA LEU A 121 -4.75 -7.46 14.41
C LEU A 121 -5.27 -8.03 13.09
N ALA A 122 -4.60 -7.74 11.97
CA ALA A 122 -5.00 -8.23 10.66
C ALA A 122 -5.03 -9.76 10.57
N VAL A 123 -4.14 -10.46 11.29
CA VAL A 123 -4.14 -11.94 11.36
C VAL A 123 -5.45 -12.44 11.97
N PHE A 124 -5.85 -11.88 13.11
CA PHE A 124 -7.08 -12.27 13.80
C PHE A 124 -8.33 -11.88 13.02
N PHE A 125 -8.30 -10.72 12.37
CA PHE A 125 -9.39 -10.28 11.51
C PHE A 125 -9.60 -11.24 10.33
N TYR A 126 -8.49 -11.69 9.71
CA TYR A 126 -8.56 -12.71 8.68
C TYR A 126 -9.09 -14.04 9.22
N GLN A 127 -8.60 -14.50 10.38
CA GLN A 127 -9.07 -15.74 11.01
C GLN A 127 -10.59 -15.69 11.28
N LEU A 128 -11.11 -14.55 11.78
CA LEU A 128 -12.53 -14.33 11.99
C LEU A 128 -13.34 -14.42 10.69
N ILE A 129 -12.87 -13.75 9.63
CA ILE A 129 -13.53 -13.79 8.32
C ILE A 129 -13.53 -15.22 7.76
N SER A 130 -12.42 -15.94 7.88
CA SER A 130 -12.32 -17.33 7.43
C SER A 130 -13.35 -18.22 8.13
N ILE A 131 -13.48 -18.11 9.46
CA ILE A 131 -14.46 -18.88 10.25
C ILE A 131 -15.90 -18.54 9.83
N ILE A 132 -16.21 -17.26 9.60
CA ILE A 132 -17.56 -16.82 9.22
C ILE A 132 -17.94 -17.34 7.83
N PHE A 133 -17.01 -17.32 6.88
CA PHE A 133 -17.23 -17.76 5.50
C PHE A 133 -16.95 -19.25 5.27
N GLN A 134 -16.51 -19.97 6.31
CA GLN A 134 -16.07 -21.38 6.25
C GLN A 134 -15.09 -21.65 5.10
N ASN A 135 -14.21 -20.69 4.82
CA ASN A 135 -13.32 -20.74 3.68
C ASN A 135 -11.92 -20.23 4.07
N ASP A 136 -11.00 -21.18 4.30
CA ASP A 136 -9.61 -20.92 4.69
C ASP A 136 -8.66 -20.72 3.51
N THR A 137 -9.16 -20.83 2.28
CA THR A 137 -8.37 -20.78 1.04
C THR A 137 -7.62 -19.45 0.90
N ALA A 138 -6.33 -19.52 0.53
CA ALA A 138 -5.49 -18.35 0.33
C ALA A 138 -6.04 -17.42 -0.77
N PHE A 139 -6.68 -17.99 -1.79
CA PHE A 139 -7.43 -17.25 -2.81
C PHE A 139 -8.51 -16.33 -2.21
N PHE A 140 -9.25 -16.80 -1.19
CA PHE A 140 -10.27 -16.00 -0.51
C PHE A 140 -9.65 -14.88 0.33
N ALA A 141 -8.54 -15.16 1.01
CA ALA A 141 -7.76 -14.17 1.74
C ALA A 141 -7.30 -13.01 0.88
N ILE A 142 -6.71 -13.34 -0.27
CA ILE A 142 -6.16 -12.35 -1.20
C ILE A 142 -7.29 -11.60 -1.91
N SER A 143 -8.40 -12.27 -2.22
CA SER A 143 -9.60 -11.60 -2.75
C SER A 143 -10.16 -10.58 -1.75
N CYS A 144 -10.25 -10.91 -0.45
CA CYS A 144 -10.66 -9.97 0.58
C CYS A 144 -9.69 -8.77 0.68
N MET A 145 -8.38 -9.02 0.54
CA MET A 145 -7.38 -7.96 0.48
C MET A 145 -7.58 -7.06 -0.75
N ILE A 146 -7.86 -7.62 -1.93
CA ILE A 146 -8.16 -6.85 -3.14
C ILE A 146 -9.39 -5.96 -2.92
N VAL A 147 -10.48 -6.49 -2.35
CA VAL A 147 -11.67 -5.70 -2.02
C VAL A 147 -11.33 -4.55 -1.05
N GLY A 148 -10.52 -4.82 -0.03
CA GLY A 148 -10.00 -3.80 0.88
C GLY A 148 -9.19 -2.72 0.16
N CYS A 149 -8.29 -3.11 -0.74
CA CYS A 149 -7.51 -2.19 -1.57
C CYS A 149 -8.41 -1.36 -2.51
N ILE A 150 -9.48 -1.92 -3.07
CA ILE A 150 -10.45 -1.18 -3.89
C ILE A 150 -11.13 -0.11 -3.03
N ILE A 151 -11.65 -0.48 -1.85
CA ILE A 151 -12.33 0.45 -0.95
C ILE A 151 -11.37 1.57 -0.53
N LEU A 152 -10.15 1.23 -0.12
CA LEU A 152 -9.14 2.22 0.25
C LEU A 152 -8.77 3.13 -0.92
N SER A 153 -8.56 2.57 -2.12
CA SER A 153 -8.28 3.36 -3.32
C SER A 153 -9.42 4.34 -3.64
N ALA A 154 -10.68 3.93 -3.50
CA ALA A 154 -11.85 4.79 -3.69
C ALA A 154 -11.92 5.90 -2.64
N ILE A 155 -11.67 5.59 -1.36
CA ILE A 155 -11.62 6.59 -0.28
C ILE A 155 -10.49 7.60 -0.52
N PHE A 156 -9.29 7.12 -0.89
CA PHE A 156 -8.14 7.98 -1.16
C PHE A 156 -8.32 8.80 -2.44
N LEU A 157 -9.05 8.29 -3.43
CA LEU A 157 -9.46 9.07 -4.61
C LEU A 157 -10.33 10.26 -4.19
N VAL A 158 -11.38 10.01 -3.39
CA VAL A 158 -12.29 11.07 -2.89
C VAL A 158 -11.55 12.08 -2.01
N LYS A 159 -10.64 11.62 -1.15
CA LYS A 159 -9.78 12.49 -0.34
C LYS A 159 -8.81 13.30 -1.19
N GLY A 160 -8.22 12.73 -2.24
CA GLY A 160 -7.34 13.46 -3.17
C GLY A 160 -8.05 14.61 -3.90
N PHE A 161 -9.33 14.44 -4.27
CA PHE A 161 -10.13 15.55 -4.78
C PHE A 161 -10.42 16.63 -3.73
N THR A 162 -10.56 16.24 -2.46
CA THR A 162 -10.78 17.18 -1.35
C THR A 162 -9.51 17.96 -0.98
N GLU A 163 -8.35 17.30 -0.94
CA GLU A 163 -7.04 17.93 -0.70
C GLU A 163 -6.69 18.92 -1.84
N LYS A 164 -6.93 18.56 -3.11
CA LYS A 164 -6.75 19.50 -4.24
C LYS A 164 -7.62 20.77 -4.10
N LYS A 165 -8.83 20.62 -3.54
CA LYS A 165 -9.74 21.75 -3.29
C LYS A 165 -9.27 22.63 -2.13
N GLN A 166 -8.61 22.06 -1.12
CA GLN A 166 -8.00 22.80 -0.01
C GLN A 166 -6.75 23.59 -0.45
N GLU A 167 -5.85 22.98 -1.24
CA GLU A 167 -4.68 23.69 -1.78
C GLU A 167 -5.08 24.90 -2.63
N THR A 168 -6.16 24.78 -3.42
CA THR A 168 -6.69 25.91 -4.22
C THR A 168 -7.37 26.97 -3.36
N GLY A 169 -8.02 26.56 -2.26
CA GLY A 169 -8.71 27.47 -1.34
C GLY A 169 -7.77 28.27 -0.43
N GLU A 170 -6.66 27.69 0.01
CA GLU A 170 -5.63 28.41 0.78
C GLU A 170 -4.87 29.41 -0.10
N GLY A 171 -4.50 29.03 -1.34
CA GLY A 171 -3.84 29.95 -2.27
C GLY A 171 -4.68 31.18 -2.62
N ILE A 172 -6.01 31.04 -2.69
CA ILE A 172 -6.93 32.18 -2.88
C ILE A 172 -6.99 33.05 -1.62
N LYS A 173 -6.99 32.45 -0.42
CA LYS A 173 -7.01 33.21 0.84
C LYS A 173 -5.71 33.98 1.08
N GLU A 174 -4.56 33.41 0.73
CA GLU A 174 -3.27 34.10 0.80
C GLU A 174 -3.19 35.24 -0.21
N ALA A 175 -3.64 35.02 -1.45
CA ALA A 175 -3.69 36.09 -2.46
C ALA A 175 -4.63 37.25 -2.06
N ILE A 176 -5.74 36.97 -1.37
CA ILE A 176 -6.63 38.01 -0.82
C ILE A 176 -5.98 38.74 0.36
N LYS A 177 -5.15 38.06 1.16
CA LYS A 177 -4.44 38.66 2.30
C LYS A 177 -3.25 39.53 1.87
N GLU A 178 -2.59 39.21 0.76
CA GLU A 178 -1.52 40.05 0.19
C GLU A 178 -2.07 41.28 -0.56
N ALA A 179 -3.34 41.26 -0.96
CA ALA A 179 -4.01 42.35 -1.67
C ALA A 179 -4.79 43.33 -0.75
N SER A 180 -4.77 43.12 0.58
CA SER A 180 -5.43 43.96 1.60
C SER A 180 -4.42 44.61 2.52
#